data_AF-A0A1C3RGM2-F1
#
_entry.id   AF-A0A1C3RGM2-F1
#
_cell.length_a   1.000
_cell.length_b   1.000
_cell.length_c   1.000
_cell.angle_alpha   90.00
_cell.angle_beta   90.00
_cell.angle_gamma   90.00
#
_symmetry.space_group_name_H-M   'P 1'
#
loop_
_entity.id
_entity.type
_entity.pdbx_description
1 polymer ?
#
loop_
_entity_poly.entity_id
_entity_poly.type
_entity_poly.pdbx_seq_one_letter_code
_entity_poly.pdbx_strand_id
1 'polypeptide(L)'
;MSFYSRAVQATALCGVLVLAACSSPNSDDMYRGGRKIPQGQEQQASQAQPVLSAQRLAAIKAFGLDHQVRPEKLVGMSAFDVKQTLGLPSFVRKDNGVEIWQYRTQNCILDLFLYEDRQNGLSVDHSELRGPELDSRGQLSCLETIIMGQS
;
A
#
# COMPACT_ATOMS: atom_id res chain seq x y z
N MET A 1 62.06 19.53 10.16
CA MET A 1 61.94 19.79 11.61
C MET A 1 60.58 19.29 12.06
N SER A 2 60.59 18.37 13.05
CA SER A 2 59.47 17.85 13.87
C SER A 2 58.30 17.16 13.14
N PHE A 3 58.18 15.82 13.05
CA PHE A 3 57.90 14.78 14.07
C PHE A 3 56.69 15.07 14.97
N TYR A 4 55.62 14.28 14.87
CA TYR A 4 55.21 13.27 15.86
C TYR A 4 53.97 12.47 15.42
N SER A 5 54.14 11.16 15.28
CA SER A 5 53.09 10.13 15.31
C SER A 5 52.42 10.06 16.69
N ARG A 6 51.15 9.65 16.76
CA ARG A 6 50.67 8.62 17.69
C ARG A 6 49.42 7.91 17.16
N ALA A 7 49.59 6.62 16.92
CA ALA A 7 48.52 5.62 16.84
C ALA A 7 47.97 5.35 18.25
N VAL A 8 46.67 5.10 18.35
CA VAL A 8 46.10 4.31 19.45
C VAL A 8 45.09 3.34 18.84
N GLN A 9 45.54 2.11 18.66
CA GLN A 9 44.66 0.94 18.61
C GLN A 9 44.28 0.58 20.05
N ALA A 10 43.01 0.28 20.30
CA ALA A 10 42.59 -0.48 21.48
C ALA A 10 41.36 -1.32 21.12
N THR A 11 41.67 -2.53 20.65
CA THR A 11 41.07 -3.81 21.03
C THR A 11 39.59 -3.89 21.43
N ALA A 12 38.84 -4.58 20.57
CA ALA A 12 38.08 -5.81 20.85
C ALA A 12 37.13 -5.84 22.06
N LEU A 13 35.83 -5.90 21.75
CA LEU A 13 34.87 -6.76 22.45
C LEU A 13 33.86 -7.28 21.42
N CYS A 14 34.16 -8.46 20.87
CA CYS A 14 33.17 -9.32 20.23
C CYS A 14 32.18 -9.79 21.31
N GLY A 15 31.09 -9.06 21.48
CA GLY A 15 29.92 -9.56 22.19
C GLY A 15 29.19 -10.56 21.30
N VAL A 16 29.53 -11.85 21.42
CA VAL A 16 28.71 -12.95 20.89
C VAL A 16 27.44 -13.00 21.73
N LEU A 17 26.39 -12.32 21.25
CA LEU A 17 25.04 -12.47 21.78
C LEU A 17 24.50 -13.82 21.29
N VAL A 18 24.51 -14.78 22.20
CA VAL A 18 23.92 -16.12 22.04
C VAL A 18 22.43 -15.95 21.75
N LEU A 19 22.00 -16.34 20.56
CA LEU A 19 20.58 -16.54 20.25
C LEU A 19 20.05 -17.67 21.13
N ALA A 20 19.26 -17.32 22.14
CA ALA A 20 18.40 -18.27 22.82
C ALA A 20 17.36 -18.76 21.80
N ALA A 21 17.53 -19.99 21.33
CA ALA A 21 16.51 -20.70 20.58
C ALA A 21 15.35 -21.05 21.53
N CYS A 22 14.22 -20.37 21.40
CA CYS A 22 12.96 -20.90 21.91
C CYS A 22 12.46 -21.94 20.91
N SER A 23 12.75 -23.22 21.17
CA SER A 23 12.04 -24.34 20.56
C SER A 23 10.64 -24.40 21.17
N SER A 24 9.63 -23.86 20.49
CA SER A 24 8.23 -24.12 20.85
C SER A 24 7.82 -25.51 20.32
N PRO A 25 7.34 -26.43 21.16
CA PRO A 25 6.91 -27.75 20.74
C PRO A 25 5.60 -27.68 19.94
N ASN A 26 5.54 -28.49 18.88
CA ASN A 26 4.31 -28.81 18.14
C ASN A 26 3.21 -29.23 19.11
N SER A 27 2.06 -28.57 19.02
CA SER A 27 0.80 -29.07 19.58
C SER A 27 0.01 -29.74 18.46
N ASP A 28 0.49 -30.92 18.06
CA ASP A 28 -0.36 -31.88 17.38
C ASP A 28 -1.32 -32.48 18.43
N ASP A 29 -2.61 -32.53 18.06
CA ASP A 29 -3.57 -33.51 18.56
C ASP A 29 -4.35 -33.22 19.87
N MET A 30 -5.16 -32.15 19.90
CA MET A 30 -6.24 -32.05 20.93
C MET A 30 -7.55 -31.38 20.51
N TYR A 31 -7.95 -31.46 19.23
CA TYR A 31 -9.32 -31.14 18.81
C TYR A 31 -9.92 -32.26 17.94
N ARG A 32 -10.01 -33.47 18.51
CA ARG A 32 -10.88 -34.53 17.99
C ARG A 32 -12.29 -34.35 18.53
N GLY A 33 -12.99 -33.36 17.99
CA GLY A 33 -14.41 -33.10 18.25
C GLY A 33 -15.12 -32.79 16.94
N GLY A 34 -15.74 -33.81 16.35
CA GLY A 34 -16.37 -33.74 15.04
C GLY A 34 -17.44 -32.66 14.96
N ARG A 35 -17.18 -31.65 14.13
CA ARG A 35 -18.20 -30.76 13.57
C ARG A 35 -18.13 -30.95 12.05
N LYS A 36 -19.19 -31.48 11.44
CA LYS A 36 -19.33 -31.46 9.98
C LYS A 36 -19.31 -29.99 9.56
N ILE A 37 -18.25 -29.55 8.90
CA ILE A 37 -18.20 -28.26 8.24
C ILE A 37 -19.11 -28.37 7.01
N PRO A 38 -20.19 -27.57 6.89
CA PRO A 38 -20.81 -27.37 5.59
C PRO A 38 -19.73 -26.78 4.70
N GLN A 39 -19.43 -27.43 3.57
CA GLN A 39 -18.62 -26.84 2.49
C GLN A 39 -19.36 -25.59 1.98
N GLY A 40 -19.16 -24.49 2.70
CA GLY A 40 -19.57 -23.15 2.35
C GLY A 40 -18.32 -22.41 1.94
N GLN A 41 -18.09 -22.42 0.63
CA GLN A 41 -17.38 -21.36 -0.09
C GLN A 41 -15.90 -21.20 0.29
N GLU A 42 -15.10 -22.05 -0.33
CA GLU A 42 -13.73 -21.76 -0.72
C GLU A 42 -13.75 -20.61 -1.76
N GLN A 43 -14.04 -19.39 -1.30
CA GLN A 43 -13.97 -18.20 -2.13
C GLN A 43 -12.52 -17.71 -2.17
N GLN A 44 -11.80 -18.27 -3.15
CA GLN A 44 -10.98 -17.52 -4.10
C GLN A 44 -9.80 -16.73 -3.52
N ALA A 45 -8.90 -17.40 -2.81
CA ALA A 45 -7.51 -16.96 -2.72
C ALA A 45 -6.75 -17.33 -4.01
N SER A 46 -7.07 -16.66 -5.12
CA SER A 46 -6.27 -16.77 -6.36
C SER A 46 -6.54 -15.57 -7.27
N GLN A 47 -5.96 -14.42 -6.90
CA GLN A 47 -5.70 -13.35 -7.86
C GLN A 47 -4.32 -12.76 -7.57
N ALA A 48 -3.27 -13.47 -7.97
CA ALA A 48 -2.06 -12.78 -8.40
C ALA A 48 -2.47 -11.97 -9.63
N GLN A 49 -2.63 -10.65 -9.51
CA GLN A 49 -3.08 -9.79 -10.61
C GLN A 49 -1.89 -9.47 -11.53
N PRO A 50 -1.88 -9.90 -12.81
CA PRO A 50 -1.04 -9.31 -13.82
C PRO A 50 -1.83 -8.25 -14.62
N VAL A 51 -1.10 -7.28 -15.17
CA VAL A 51 -1.47 -6.32 -16.24
C VAL A 51 -2.95 -5.90 -16.27
N LEU A 52 -3.24 -4.67 -15.79
CA LEU A 52 -4.48 -3.90 -15.99
C LEU A 52 -5.69 -4.72 -16.50
N SER A 53 -6.51 -5.23 -15.59
CA SER A 53 -7.71 -5.98 -15.96
C SER A 53 -8.64 -5.14 -16.86
N ALA A 54 -9.44 -5.80 -17.69
CA ALA A 54 -10.41 -5.12 -18.56
C ALA A 54 -11.38 -4.23 -17.76
N GLN A 55 -11.72 -4.63 -16.52
CA GLN A 55 -12.52 -3.82 -15.60
C GLN A 55 -11.77 -2.53 -15.20
N ARG A 56 -10.47 -2.63 -14.91
CA ARG A 56 -9.63 -1.48 -14.56
C ARG A 56 -9.52 -0.50 -15.72
N LEU A 57 -9.32 -0.99 -16.94
CA LEU A 57 -9.30 -0.17 -18.15
C LEU A 57 -10.64 0.55 -18.40
N ALA A 58 -11.76 -0.14 -18.18
CA ALA A 58 -13.09 0.46 -18.32
C ALA A 58 -13.32 1.57 -17.28
N ALA A 59 -12.90 1.37 -16.03
CA ALA A 59 -12.97 2.38 -14.98
C ALA A 59 -12.11 3.60 -15.32
N ILE A 60 -10.84 3.40 -15.68
CA ILE A 60 -9.92 4.47 -16.12
C ILE A 60 -10.56 5.32 -17.22
N LYS A 61 -11.18 4.67 -18.22
CA LYS A 61 -11.85 5.36 -19.31
C LYS A 61 -13.11 6.11 -18.87
N ALA A 62 -13.95 5.50 -18.03
CA ALA A 62 -15.18 6.12 -17.53
C ALA A 62 -14.91 7.40 -16.74
N PHE A 63 -13.79 7.47 -16.03
CA PHE A 63 -13.36 8.65 -15.27
C PHE A 63 -12.43 9.59 -16.04
N GLY A 64 -12.11 9.31 -17.32
CA GLY A 64 -11.28 10.17 -18.16
C GLY A 64 -9.84 10.30 -17.66
N LEU A 65 -9.23 9.18 -17.25
CA LEU A 65 -7.89 9.11 -16.68
C LEU A 65 -6.84 8.61 -17.70
N ASP A 66 -6.99 8.95 -18.99
CA ASP A 66 -6.29 8.33 -20.11
C ASP A 66 -4.98 9.03 -20.58
N HIS A 67 -4.72 10.29 -20.23
CA HIS A 67 -3.41 10.94 -20.53
C HIS A 67 -3.06 12.25 -19.78
N GLN A 68 -3.96 12.79 -18.96
CA GLN A 68 -3.72 14.00 -18.15
C GLN A 68 -4.24 13.81 -16.74
N VAL A 69 -3.95 12.64 -16.17
CA VAL A 69 -4.45 12.32 -14.84
C VAL A 69 -3.81 13.26 -13.86
N ARG A 70 -4.67 13.99 -13.15
CA ARG A 70 -4.30 14.86 -12.05
C ARG A 70 -4.98 14.32 -10.79
N PRO A 71 -4.38 14.47 -9.60
CA PRO A 71 -4.98 14.00 -8.36
C PRO A 71 -6.42 14.47 -8.20
N GLU A 72 -6.69 15.72 -8.57
CA GLU A 72 -8.03 16.34 -8.50
C GLU A 72 -9.12 15.60 -9.28
N LYS A 73 -8.77 14.78 -10.28
CA LYS A 73 -9.75 13.97 -11.03
C LYS A 73 -10.34 12.82 -10.21
N LEU A 74 -9.73 12.48 -9.08
CA LEU A 74 -10.18 11.42 -8.18
C LEU A 74 -11.26 11.90 -7.21
N VAL A 75 -11.42 13.22 -7.03
CA VAL A 75 -12.45 13.79 -6.16
C VAL A 75 -13.85 13.42 -6.66
N GLY A 76 -14.70 13.01 -5.73
CA GLY A 76 -16.05 12.51 -5.98
C GLY A 76 -16.12 11.01 -6.32
N MET A 77 -14.99 10.34 -6.60
CA MET A 77 -15.02 8.90 -6.83
C MET A 77 -15.42 8.15 -5.56
N SER A 78 -16.25 7.11 -5.70
CA SER A 78 -16.57 6.23 -4.59
C SER A 78 -15.36 5.38 -4.19
N ALA A 79 -15.35 4.90 -2.95
CA ALA A 79 -14.39 3.93 -2.45
C ALA A 79 -14.27 2.68 -3.35
N PHE A 80 -15.38 2.26 -3.97
CA PHE A 80 -15.39 1.15 -4.93
C PHE A 80 -14.67 1.52 -6.22
N ASP A 81 -15.02 2.66 -6.83
CA ASP A 81 -14.44 3.11 -8.10
C ASP A 81 -12.94 3.39 -7.98
N VAL A 82 -12.52 3.96 -6.86
CA VAL A 82 -11.10 4.16 -6.54
C VAL A 82 -10.38 2.81 -6.55
N LYS A 83 -10.92 1.78 -5.90
CA LYS A 83 -10.30 0.45 -5.86
C LYS A 83 -10.29 -0.24 -7.22
N GLN A 84 -11.34 -0.06 -8.03
CA GLN A 84 -11.37 -0.57 -9.40
C GLN A 84 -10.31 0.09 -10.29
N THR A 85 -10.03 1.38 -10.05
CA THR A 85 -9.13 2.18 -10.88
C THR A 85 -7.67 2.05 -10.44
N LEU A 86 -7.40 2.20 -9.14
CA LEU A 86 -6.06 2.27 -8.57
C LEU A 86 -5.60 0.97 -7.91
N GLY A 87 -6.48 -0.01 -7.75
CA GLY A 87 -6.20 -1.21 -6.95
C GLY A 87 -6.46 -0.97 -5.46
N LEU A 88 -5.99 -1.89 -4.62
CA LEU A 88 -6.12 -1.73 -3.17
C LEU A 88 -5.08 -0.73 -2.63
N PRO A 89 -5.43 0.14 -1.68
CA PRO A 89 -4.45 1.00 -1.03
C PRO A 89 -3.45 0.19 -0.23
N SER A 90 -2.18 0.61 -0.26
CA SER A 90 -1.10 0.02 0.54
C SER A 90 -1.25 0.29 2.05
N PHE A 91 -1.99 1.36 2.39
CA PHE A 91 -2.24 1.75 3.78
C PHE A 91 -3.58 2.47 3.88
N VAL A 92 -4.31 2.20 4.96
CA VAL A 92 -5.58 2.85 5.31
C VAL A 92 -5.50 3.27 6.77
N ARG A 93 -5.73 4.56 7.04
CA ARG A 93 -5.94 5.10 8.38
C ARG A 93 -7.38 5.59 8.50
N LYS A 94 -8.02 5.34 9.64
CA LYS A 94 -9.32 5.92 9.98
C LYS A 94 -9.12 6.92 11.11
N ASP A 95 -9.65 8.13 10.94
CA ASP A 95 -9.52 9.22 11.92
C ASP A 95 -10.80 10.05 11.91
N ASN A 96 -11.52 10.15 13.03
CA ASN A 96 -12.64 11.08 13.21
C ASN A 96 -13.63 11.21 12.02
N GLY A 97 -14.03 10.10 11.39
CA GLY A 97 -14.98 10.10 10.27
C GLY A 97 -14.37 10.31 8.88
N VAL A 98 -13.04 10.42 8.78
CA VAL A 98 -12.28 10.35 7.53
C VAL A 98 -11.53 9.02 7.42
N GLU A 99 -11.50 8.43 6.23
CA GLU A 99 -10.54 7.41 5.86
C GLU A 99 -9.44 8.02 4.98
N ILE A 100 -8.19 7.81 5.34
CA ILE A 100 -7.03 8.28 4.60
C ILE A 100 -6.36 7.08 3.98
N TRP A 101 -6.48 6.97 2.67
CA TRP A 101 -5.92 5.87 1.89
C TRP A 101 -4.63 6.32 1.22
N GLN A 102 -3.62 5.46 1.24
CA GLN A 102 -2.32 5.76 0.65
C GLN A 102 -1.93 4.72 -0.40
N TYR A 103 -1.60 5.23 -1.57
CA TYR A 103 -0.96 4.47 -2.65
C TYR A 103 0.49 4.94 -2.72
N ARG A 104 1.41 4.03 -2.40
CA ARG A 104 2.82 4.34 -2.25
C ARG A 104 3.59 3.72 -3.40
N THR A 105 4.48 4.47 -4.01
CA THR A 105 5.48 3.93 -4.95
C THR A 105 6.86 4.25 -4.41
N GLN A 106 7.91 3.88 -5.14
CA GLN A 106 9.28 4.26 -4.77
C GLN A 106 9.50 5.77 -4.74
N ASN A 107 8.77 6.51 -5.59
CA ASN A 107 9.07 7.93 -5.87
C ASN A 107 8.02 8.89 -5.32
N CYS A 108 6.86 8.40 -4.88
CA CYS A 108 5.78 9.26 -4.40
C CYS A 108 4.73 8.50 -3.57
N ILE A 109 3.87 9.28 -2.90
CA ILE A 109 2.69 8.81 -2.20
C ILE A 109 1.49 9.64 -2.68
N LEU A 110 0.41 8.97 -3.04
CA LEU A 110 -0.91 9.56 -3.21
C LEU A 110 -1.73 9.32 -1.94
N ASP A 111 -2.14 10.39 -1.28
CA ASP A 111 -3.14 10.35 -0.23
C ASP A 111 -4.51 10.66 -0.82
N LEU A 112 -5.51 9.84 -0.47
CA LEU A 112 -6.91 10.14 -0.69
C LEU A 112 -7.60 10.27 0.66
N PHE A 113 -8.37 11.33 0.83
CA PHE A 113 -9.16 11.60 2.02
C PHE A 113 -10.62 11.34 1.68
N LEU A 114 -11.19 10.29 2.28
CA LEU A 114 -12.54 9.83 2.01
C LEU A 114 -13.44 10.12 3.19
N TYR A 115 -14.62 10.65 2.92
CA TYR A 115 -15.68 10.88 3.91
C TYR A 115 -16.93 10.11 3.53
N GLU A 116 -17.80 9.82 4.50
CA GLU A 116 -19.11 9.26 4.21
C GLU A 116 -19.99 10.30 3.48
N ASP A 117 -20.35 9.99 2.24
CA ASP A 117 -21.39 10.65 1.47
C ASP A 117 -22.70 9.85 1.57
N ARG A 118 -23.82 10.58 1.64
CA ARG A 118 -25.17 10.00 1.74
C ARG A 118 -25.58 9.21 0.50
N GLN A 119 -25.00 9.51 -0.67
CA GLN A 119 -25.36 8.84 -1.93
C GLN A 119 -24.47 7.64 -2.22
N ASN A 120 -23.16 7.77 -1.99
CA ASN A 120 -22.16 6.81 -2.49
C ASN A 120 -21.41 6.06 -1.39
N GLY A 121 -21.75 6.27 -0.11
CA GLY A 121 -20.93 5.81 1.00
C GLY A 121 -19.60 6.59 1.05
N LEU A 122 -18.49 5.94 1.39
CA LEU A 122 -17.18 6.60 1.37
C LEU A 122 -16.83 7.09 -0.04
N SER A 123 -16.55 8.39 -0.17
CA SER A 123 -16.13 9.02 -1.42
C SER A 123 -14.96 9.97 -1.19
N VAL A 124 -14.13 10.16 -2.21
CA VAL A 124 -12.95 11.04 -2.14
C VAL A 124 -13.39 12.49 -2.11
N ASP A 125 -13.04 13.19 -1.04
CA ASP A 125 -13.24 14.64 -0.92
C ASP A 125 -11.97 15.41 -1.30
N HIS A 126 -10.81 14.87 -0.93
CA HIS A 126 -9.52 15.48 -1.20
C HIS A 126 -8.47 14.45 -1.65
N SER A 127 -7.51 14.91 -2.44
CA SER A 127 -6.40 14.11 -2.96
C SER A 127 -5.12 14.92 -2.96
N GLU A 128 -4.02 14.32 -2.53
CA GLU A 128 -2.71 14.98 -2.48
C GLU A 128 -1.60 14.04 -2.97
N LEU A 129 -0.63 14.57 -3.73
CA LEU A 129 0.63 13.89 -4.03
C LEU A 129 1.74 14.47 -3.19
N ARG A 130 2.56 13.59 -2.60
CA ARG A 130 3.77 13.97 -1.85
C ARG A 130 4.97 13.11 -2.27
N GLY A 131 6.14 13.73 -2.44
CA GLY A 131 7.35 13.09 -2.95
C GLY A 131 8.48 14.09 -3.19
N PRO A 132 9.72 13.61 -3.41
CA PRO A 132 10.90 14.45 -3.58
C PRO A 132 10.86 15.34 -4.85
N GLU A 133 10.23 14.88 -5.93
CA GLU A 133 10.15 15.60 -7.21
C GLU A 133 8.70 15.62 -7.73
N LEU A 134 7.93 16.63 -7.34
CA LEU A 134 6.51 16.79 -7.74
C LEU A 134 6.23 18.07 -8.52
N ASP A 135 7.11 18.39 -9.46
CA ASP A 135 6.73 19.27 -10.57
C ASP A 135 5.61 18.61 -11.41
N SER A 136 5.10 19.31 -12.42
CA SER A 136 3.99 18.79 -13.23
C SER A 136 4.30 17.45 -13.91
N ARG A 137 5.56 17.17 -14.25
CA ARG A 137 5.99 15.90 -14.87
C ARG A 137 6.09 14.80 -13.81
N GLY A 138 6.64 15.11 -12.65
CA GLY A 138 6.73 14.19 -11.51
C GLY A 138 5.35 13.75 -11.03
N GLN A 139 4.38 14.67 -10.99
CA GLN A 139 2.99 14.34 -10.64
C GLN A 139 2.35 13.37 -11.64
N LEU A 140 2.50 13.60 -12.94
CA LEU A 140 2.01 12.70 -14.00
C LEU A 140 2.64 11.32 -13.89
N SER A 141 3.97 11.24 -13.85
CA SER A 141 4.72 10.00 -13.75
C SER A 141 4.34 9.18 -12.51
N CYS A 142 4.20 9.87 -11.37
CA CYS A 142 3.75 9.27 -10.12
C CYS A 142 2.37 8.60 -10.28
N LEU A 143 1.40 9.35 -10.79
CA LEU A 143 0.03 8.87 -10.88
C LEU A 143 -0.13 7.75 -11.91
N GLU A 144 0.59 7.83 -13.03
CA GLU A 144 0.68 6.73 -14.02
C GLU A 144 1.22 5.45 -13.38
N THR A 145 2.28 5.54 -12.56
CA THR A 145 2.87 4.39 -11.86
C THR A 145 1.84 3.71 -10.94
N ILE A 146 1.05 4.51 -10.20
CA ILE A 146 -0.02 4.01 -9.33
C ILE A 146 -1.14 3.35 -10.16
N ILE A 147 -1.57 3.99 -11.25
CA ILE A 147 -2.64 3.48 -12.14
C ILE A 147 -2.22 2.18 -12.82
N MET A 148 -0.95 2.02 -13.16
CA MET A 148 -0.42 0.78 -13.72
C MET A 148 -0.25 -0.33 -12.67
N GLY A 149 -0.40 -0.02 -11.38
CA GLY A 149 -0.27 -0.98 -10.27
C GLY A 149 1.17 -1.35 -9.95
N GLN A 150 2.12 -0.43 -10.17
CA GLN A 150 3.54 -0.61 -9.85
C GLN A 150 3.91 -0.02 -8.47
N SER A 151 2.95 -0.05 -7.54
CA SER A 151 3.01 0.50 -6.18
C SER A 151 3.47 -0.53 -5.15
#